data_AF-A0A959CSN0-F1
#
_entry.id   AF-A0A959CSN0-F1
#
_cell.length_a   1.000
_cell.length_b   1.000
_cell.length_c   1.000
_cell.angle_alpha   90.00
_cell.angle_beta   90.00
_cell.angle_gamma   90.00
#
_symmetry.space_group_name_H-M   'P 1'
#
loop_
_entity.id
_entity.type
_entity.pdbx_description
1 polymer ?
#
loop_
_entity_poly.entity_id
_entity_poly.type
_entity_poly.pdbx_seq_one_letter_code
_entity_poly.pdbx_strand_id
1 'polypeptide(L)'
;MPSDKEQGHQKHAKLARPDFGHFHRREWAIVGTPCGNIKKLAYGIIDRLSDSYRVGYVDADHAAANKEGQGKHNAMAHGARMEYTDKISYHRLDFDAKLDSYQYRTYFNEQDAVIVNGNHFPARRQIVVI
;
A
#
# COMPACT_ATOMS: atom_id res chain seq x y z
N MET A 1 26.48 36.89 32.77
CA MET A 1 25.59 35.75 33.10
C MET A 1 24.69 35.52 31.90
N PRO A 2 24.64 34.32 31.31
CA PRO A 2 23.67 34.05 30.25
C PRO A 2 22.29 33.91 30.89
N SER A 3 21.32 34.66 30.36
CA SER A 3 19.91 34.55 30.73
C SER A 3 19.38 33.21 30.24
N ASP A 4 18.95 32.36 31.16
CA ASP A 4 18.11 31.21 30.84
C ASP A 4 16.78 31.74 30.29
N LYS A 5 16.52 31.47 29.02
CA LYS A 5 15.22 31.71 28.41
C LYS A 5 14.22 30.74 29.02
N GLU A 6 13.25 31.26 29.77
CA GLU A 6 12.10 30.48 30.23
C GLU A 6 11.40 29.83 29.03
N GLN A 7 11.38 28.50 29.00
CA GLN A 7 10.56 27.75 28.05
C GLN A 7 9.09 27.90 28.47
N GLY A 8 8.36 28.75 27.75
CA GLY A 8 6.94 29.00 28.01
C GLY A 8 6.13 27.70 28.11
N HIS A 9 5.35 27.59 29.18
CA HIS A 9 4.53 26.43 29.49
C HIS A 9 3.61 26.03 28.31
N GLN A 10 3.89 24.90 27.66
CA GLN A 10 2.98 24.29 26.69
C GLN A 10 2.03 23.33 27.38
N LYS A 11 0.71 23.60 27.29
CA LYS A 11 -0.34 22.73 27.84
C LYS A 11 -0.37 21.32 27.23
N HIS A 12 0.11 21.17 25.99
CA HIS A 12 0.10 19.90 25.27
C HIS A 12 1.47 19.63 24.66
N ALA A 13 1.92 18.38 24.77
CA ALA A 13 3.12 17.91 24.13
C ALA A 13 3.02 18.10 22.60
N LYS A 14 4.06 18.66 21.98
CA LYS A 14 4.22 18.66 20.51
C LYS A 14 4.51 17.25 20.03
N LEU A 15 3.46 16.48 19.75
CA LEU A 15 3.59 15.17 19.12
C LEU A 15 3.97 15.36 17.64
N ALA A 16 5.07 14.76 17.23
CA ALA A 16 5.45 14.71 15.82
C ALA A 16 4.43 13.87 15.05
N ARG A 17 4.06 14.33 13.84
CA ARG A 17 3.19 13.56 12.97
C ARG A 17 3.92 12.27 12.55
N PRO A 18 3.23 11.13 12.54
CA PRO A 18 3.69 9.93 11.88
C PRO A 18 4.28 10.14 10.48
N ASP A 19 5.48 9.62 10.24
CA ASP A 19 6.16 9.66 8.95
C ASP A 19 5.62 8.57 8.00
N PHE A 20 4.47 8.84 7.39
CA PHE A 20 3.83 7.95 6.42
C PHE A 20 4.23 8.26 4.97
N GLY A 21 4.38 7.20 4.17
CA GLY A 21 4.41 7.28 2.70
C GLY A 21 3.01 7.31 2.08
N HIS A 22 2.90 6.94 0.80
CA HIS A 22 1.62 6.91 0.09
C HIS A 22 0.72 5.75 0.54
N PHE A 23 1.28 4.55 0.63
CA PHE A 23 0.61 3.32 1.05
C PHE A 23 0.97 2.96 2.50
N HIS A 24 2.23 3.13 2.91
CA HIS A 24 2.70 2.70 4.23
C HIS A 24 3.91 3.51 4.73
N ARG A 25 4.26 3.41 6.02
CA ARG A 25 5.48 4.07 6.58
C ARG A 25 6.77 3.46 6.03
N ARG A 26 6.69 2.16 5.76
CA ARG A 26 7.74 1.31 5.22
C ARG A 26 7.28 0.82 3.87
N GLU A 27 7.53 1.62 2.84
CA GLU A 27 7.19 1.32 1.45
C GLU A 27 8.40 1.49 0.53
N TRP A 28 8.51 0.62 -0.48
CA TRP A 28 9.57 0.67 -1.49
C TRP A 28 9.01 0.38 -2.87
N ALA A 29 9.24 1.29 -3.81
CA ALA A 29 8.93 1.10 -5.23
C ALA A 29 10.12 0.47 -5.94
N ILE A 30 9.90 -0.63 -6.66
CA ILE A 30 10.89 -1.22 -7.55
C ILE A 30 10.73 -0.57 -8.93
N VAL A 31 11.80 -0.04 -9.50
CA VAL A 31 11.81 0.69 -10.79
C VAL A 31 13.01 0.26 -11.64
N GLY A 32 13.02 0.66 -12.92
CA GLY A 32 14.16 0.43 -13.83
C GLY A 32 14.11 -0.89 -14.61
N THR A 33 13.02 -1.66 -14.51
CA THR A 33 12.85 -2.93 -15.24
C THR A 33 11.37 -3.17 -15.61
N PRO A 34 11.04 -4.02 -16.61
CA PRO A 34 9.64 -4.30 -16.95
C PRO A 34 8.82 -4.88 -15.80
N CYS A 35 7.49 -4.68 -15.82
CA CYS A 35 6.58 -5.11 -14.74
C CYS A 35 6.69 -6.60 -14.40
N GLY A 36 6.96 -7.48 -15.38
CA GLY A 36 7.17 -8.91 -15.13
C GLY A 36 8.39 -9.19 -14.24
N ASN A 37 9.49 -8.48 -14.46
CA ASN A 37 10.70 -8.59 -13.64
C ASN A 37 10.48 -7.99 -12.24
N ILE A 38 9.74 -6.88 -12.15
CA ILE A 38 9.35 -6.29 -10.86
C ILE A 38 8.54 -7.29 -10.04
N LYS A 39 7.50 -7.90 -10.64
CA LYS A 39 6.68 -8.94 -9.98
C LYS A 39 7.54 -10.09 -9.48
N LYS A 40 8.42 -10.62 -10.32
CA LYS A 40 9.32 -11.72 -9.96
C LYS A 40 10.22 -11.35 -8.78
N LEU A 41 10.79 -10.16 -8.78
CA LEU A 41 11.63 -9.69 -7.68
C LEU A 41 10.82 -9.46 -6.40
N ALA A 42 9.66 -8.80 -6.50
CA ALA A 42 8.77 -8.54 -5.38
C ALA A 42 8.32 -9.84 -4.70
N TYR A 43 7.88 -10.84 -5.48
CA TYR A 43 7.48 -12.14 -4.93
C TYR A 43 8.66 -12.87 -4.28
N GLY A 44 9.83 -12.86 -4.91
CA GLY A 44 11.03 -13.46 -4.30
C GLY A 44 11.48 -12.80 -2.99
N ILE A 45 11.18 -11.51 -2.80
CA ILE A 45 11.37 -10.78 -1.54
C ILE A 45 10.32 -11.19 -0.52
N ILE A 46 9.04 -11.20 -0.91
CA ILE A 46 7.92 -11.57 -0.04
C ILE A 46 8.10 -13.00 0.49
N ASP A 47 8.39 -13.95 -0.39
CA ASP A 47 8.60 -15.37 -0.02
C ASP A 47 9.72 -15.56 1.01
N ARG A 48 10.73 -14.69 1.02
CA ARG A 48 11.85 -14.74 1.98
C ARG A 48 11.57 -14.04 3.30
N LEU A 49 10.62 -13.12 3.31
CA LEU A 49 10.32 -12.27 4.46
C LEU A 49 9.02 -12.69 5.17
N SER A 50 8.14 -13.43 4.51
CA SER A 50 6.82 -13.82 5.02
C SER A 50 6.86 -14.62 6.33
N ASP A 51 7.95 -15.33 6.58
CA ASP A 51 8.13 -16.11 7.82
C ASP A 51 8.25 -15.22 9.07
N SER A 52 8.69 -13.96 8.91
CA SER A 52 8.96 -13.04 10.03
C SER A 52 8.22 -11.71 9.94
N TYR A 53 7.70 -11.36 8.77
CA TYR A 53 7.10 -10.06 8.49
C TYR A 53 5.83 -10.18 7.65
N ARG A 54 4.85 -9.33 7.94
CA ARG A 54 3.65 -9.15 7.11
C ARG A 54 3.98 -8.17 5.98
N VAL A 55 4.13 -8.70 4.77
CA VAL A 55 4.53 -7.89 3.61
C VAL A 55 3.35 -7.71 2.66
N GLY A 56 2.90 -6.47 2.50
CA GLY A 56 1.92 -6.09 1.50
C GLY A 56 2.57 -5.89 0.12
N TYR A 57 1.77 -6.07 -0.94
CA TYR A 57 2.18 -5.81 -2.31
C TYR A 57 1.16 -4.92 -3.01
N VAL A 58 1.64 -3.93 -3.78
CA VAL A 58 0.82 -2.99 -4.55
C VAL A 58 1.20 -3.05 -6.02
N ASP A 59 0.20 -3.21 -6.86
CA ASP A 59 0.34 -3.25 -8.31
C ASP A 59 -0.94 -2.78 -9.00
N ALA A 60 -0.86 -2.40 -10.26
CA ALA A 60 -2.00 -2.14 -11.13
C ALA A 60 -2.08 -3.23 -12.20
N ASP A 61 -3.28 -3.66 -12.53
CA ASP A 61 -3.52 -4.55 -13.67
C ASP A 61 -4.14 -3.76 -14.82
N HIS A 62 -3.30 -3.30 -15.76
CA HIS A 62 -3.77 -2.64 -16.98
C HIS A 62 -4.32 -3.62 -18.02
N ALA A 63 -4.15 -4.94 -17.86
CA ALA A 63 -4.66 -5.93 -18.82
C ALA A 63 -6.15 -6.23 -18.60
N ALA A 64 -6.70 -5.90 -17.43
CA ALA A 64 -8.06 -6.27 -17.04
C ALA A 64 -9.17 -5.32 -17.51
N ALA A 65 -8.84 -4.12 -18.03
CA ALA A 65 -9.85 -3.18 -18.54
C ALA A 65 -10.67 -3.74 -19.72
N ASN A 66 -10.15 -4.78 -20.42
CA ASN A 66 -10.87 -5.51 -21.47
C ASN A 66 -11.36 -6.90 -21.04
N LYS A 67 -11.26 -7.25 -19.75
CA LYS A 67 -11.84 -8.47 -19.16
C LYS A 67 -12.79 -8.15 -18.00
N GLU A 68 -13.58 -7.08 -18.15
CA GLU A 68 -14.82 -6.97 -17.39
C GLU A 68 -15.74 -8.15 -17.80
N GLY A 69 -15.97 -9.09 -16.88
CA GLY A 69 -17.07 -10.06 -17.03
C GLY A 69 -16.74 -11.55 -16.96
N GLN A 70 -16.02 -12.02 -15.94
CA GLN A 70 -16.11 -13.42 -15.49
C GLN A 70 -16.27 -13.46 -13.96
N GLY A 71 -17.45 -13.26 -13.37
CA GLY A 71 -18.78 -13.46 -13.94
C GLY A 71 -19.81 -12.45 -13.47
N LYS A 72 -20.96 -12.51 -14.14
CA LYS A 72 -22.19 -11.76 -13.90
C LYS A 72 -22.87 -12.10 -12.55
N HIS A 73 -22.07 -12.30 -11.49
CA HIS A 73 -22.50 -12.87 -10.21
C HIS A 73 -21.87 -12.18 -8.99
N ASN A 74 -21.39 -10.94 -9.12
CA ASN A 74 -20.88 -10.19 -7.98
C ASN A 74 -21.68 -8.89 -7.82
N ALA A 75 -21.79 -8.40 -6.58
CA ALA A 75 -22.64 -7.26 -6.25
C ALA A 75 -22.21 -5.99 -7.00
N MET A 76 -20.92 -5.86 -7.33
CA MET A 76 -20.38 -4.73 -8.11
C MET A 76 -21.04 -4.62 -9.49
N ALA A 77 -21.30 -5.73 -10.18
CA ALA A 77 -22.03 -5.75 -11.46
C ALA A 77 -23.50 -5.32 -11.34
N HIS A 78 -24.06 -5.29 -10.13
CA HIS A 78 -25.41 -4.83 -9.82
C HIS A 78 -25.44 -3.41 -9.22
N GLY A 79 -24.35 -2.66 -9.32
CA GLY A 79 -24.25 -1.27 -8.87
C GLY A 79 -23.89 -1.10 -7.39
N ALA A 80 -23.43 -2.16 -6.72
CA ALA A 80 -22.79 -1.99 -5.41
C ALA A 80 -21.54 -1.14 -5.54
N ARG A 81 -21.34 -0.22 -4.59
CA ARG A 81 -20.12 0.60 -4.51
C ARG A 81 -18.99 -0.07 -3.74
N MET A 82 -19.31 -1.15 -3.05
CA MET A 82 -18.38 -1.93 -2.23
C MET A 82 -18.92 -3.34 -2.07
N GLU A 83 -18.04 -4.33 -2.16
CA GLU A 83 -18.37 -5.73 -1.95
C GLU A 83 -17.29 -6.39 -1.08
N TYR A 84 -17.72 -7.07 -0.02
CA TYR A 84 -16.86 -7.92 0.80
C TYR A 84 -17.20 -9.38 0.54
N THR A 85 -16.19 -10.18 0.22
CA THR A 85 -16.33 -11.63 0.06
C THR A 85 -15.34 -12.36 0.95
N ASP A 86 -15.85 -13.22 1.81
CA ASP A 86 -15.07 -14.20 2.57
C ASP A 86 -14.84 -15.44 1.71
N LYS A 87 -13.58 -15.72 1.34
CA LYS A 87 -13.19 -16.95 0.64
C LYS A 87 -12.49 -17.86 1.65
N ILE A 88 -12.58 -19.17 1.41
CA ILE A 88 -11.97 -20.21 2.25
C ILE A 88 -10.50 -19.90 2.62
N SER A 89 -9.72 -19.31 1.71
CA SER A 89 -8.31 -19.02 1.94
C SER A 89 -7.96 -17.54 2.12
N TYR A 90 -8.87 -16.60 1.86
CA TYR A 90 -8.59 -15.16 1.94
C TYR A 90 -9.85 -14.30 1.91
N HIS A 91 -9.74 -13.04 2.33
CA HIS A 91 -10.81 -12.05 2.18
C HIS A 91 -10.56 -11.18 0.96
N ARG A 92 -11.63 -10.83 0.24
CA ARG A 92 -11.59 -9.86 -0.85
C ARG A 92 -12.49 -8.67 -0.52
N LEU A 93 -11.99 -7.49 -0.83
CA LEU A 93 -12.73 -6.24 -0.71
C LEU A 93 -12.61 -5.48 -2.03
N ASP A 94 -13.73 -5.30 -2.72
CA ASP A 94 -13.82 -4.59 -3.99
C ASP A 94 -14.47 -3.22 -3.76
N PHE A 95 -13.98 -2.19 -4.44
CA PHE A 95 -14.45 -0.80 -4.31
C PHE A 95 -14.67 -0.18 -5.69
N ASP A 96 -15.81 0.50 -5.85
CA ASP A 96 -16.05 1.45 -6.95
C ASP A 96 -15.76 2.87 -6.46
N ALA A 97 -14.48 3.12 -6.16
CA ALA A 97 -14.01 4.41 -5.70
C ALA A 97 -12.53 4.61 -6.03
N LYS A 98 -12.15 5.87 -6.27
CA LYS A 98 -10.73 6.25 -6.28
C LYS A 98 -10.24 6.35 -4.85
N LEU A 99 -9.27 5.51 -4.50
CA LEU A 99 -8.64 5.52 -3.19
C LEU A 99 -7.49 6.54 -3.15
N ASP A 100 -7.34 7.19 -1.99
CA ASP A 100 -6.25 8.10 -1.67
C ASP A 100 -5.36 7.52 -0.56
N SER A 101 -4.29 8.26 -0.23
CA SER A 101 -3.30 7.83 0.76
C SER A 101 -3.87 7.52 2.15
N TYR A 102 -4.95 8.18 2.58
CA TYR A 102 -5.59 7.90 3.86
C TYR A 102 -6.25 6.53 3.88
N GLN A 103 -6.96 6.16 2.80
CA GLN A 103 -7.55 4.82 2.70
C GLN A 103 -6.48 3.75 2.50
N TYR A 104 -5.49 3.97 1.63
CA TYR A 104 -4.38 3.02 1.45
C TYR A 104 -3.66 2.74 2.77
N ARG A 105 -3.31 3.77 3.53
CA ARG A 105 -2.67 3.60 4.85
C ARG A 105 -3.53 2.82 5.82
N THR A 106 -4.85 2.96 5.73
CA THR A 106 -5.79 2.19 6.56
C THR A 106 -5.77 0.72 6.17
N TYR A 107 -5.83 0.40 4.87
CA TYR A 107 -5.82 -0.98 4.38
C TYR A 107 -4.48 -1.70 4.61
N PHE A 108 -3.37 -0.98 4.54
CA PHE A 108 -2.03 -1.55 4.76
C PHE A 108 -1.52 -1.38 6.20
N ASN A 109 -2.35 -0.92 7.15
CA ASN A 109 -1.92 -0.59 8.51
C ASN A 109 -1.37 -1.80 9.29
N GLU A 110 -1.84 -3.01 8.99
CA GLU A 110 -1.40 -4.24 9.65
C GLU A 110 -0.15 -4.89 9.03
N GLN A 111 0.41 -4.27 7.98
CA GLN A 111 1.61 -4.75 7.32
C GLN A 111 2.87 -4.13 7.96
N ASP A 112 3.95 -4.89 8.00
CA ASP A 112 5.26 -4.40 8.43
C ASP A 112 5.97 -3.62 7.32
N ALA A 113 5.69 -3.97 6.06
CA ALA A 113 6.26 -3.34 4.87
C ALA A 113 5.31 -3.48 3.67
N VAL A 114 5.42 -2.56 2.70
CA VAL A 114 4.71 -2.63 1.42
C VAL A 114 5.71 -2.54 0.28
N ILE A 115 5.71 -3.53 -0.60
CA ILE A 115 6.45 -3.51 -1.86
C ILE A 115 5.52 -2.99 -2.96
N VAL A 116 5.98 -2.01 -3.73
CA VAL A 116 5.19 -1.33 -4.74
C VAL A 116 5.81 -1.56 -6.10
N ASN A 117 4.98 -1.92 -7.08
CA ASN A 117 5.40 -1.85 -8.48
C ASN A 117 5.54 -0.37 -8.89
N GLY A 118 6.79 0.09 -8.97
CA GLY A 118 7.13 1.48 -9.24
C GLY A 118 6.80 1.96 -10.65
N ASN A 119 6.51 1.05 -11.58
CA ASN A 119 6.03 1.40 -12.92
C ASN A 119 4.57 1.88 -12.90
N HIS A 120 3.80 1.55 -11.85
CA HIS A 120 2.40 1.94 -11.72
C HIS A 120 2.19 3.02 -10.66
N PHE A 121 2.90 2.94 -9.53
CA PHE A 121 2.71 3.86 -8.41
C PHE A 121 4.03 4.33 -7.80
N PRO A 122 4.14 5.61 -7.40
CA PRO A 122 5.30 6.08 -6.65
C PRO A 122 5.26 5.57 -5.21
N ALA A 123 6.43 5.44 -4.60
CA ALA A 123 6.60 5.24 -3.17
C ALA A 123 7.74 6.10 -2.66
N ARG A 124 7.77 6.36 -1.34
CA ARG A 124 8.76 7.24 -0.72
C ARG A 124 10.21 6.77 -0.84
N ARG A 125 10.44 5.47 -1.00
CA ARG A 125 11.76 4.86 -1.20
C ARG A 125 11.76 4.05 -2.49
N GLN A 126 12.90 3.95 -3.14
CA GLN A 126 13.04 3.25 -4.42
C GLN A 126 14.17 2.23 -4.39
N ILE A 127 13.95 1.12 -5.09
CA ILE A 127 14.97 0.12 -5.45
C ILE A 127 15.08 0.16 -6.97
N VAL A 128 16.23 0.61 -7.47
CA VAL A 128 16.48 0.74 -8.91
C VAL A 128 17.22 -0.50 -9.40
N VAL A 129 16.65 -1.16 -10.40
CA VAL A 129 17.32 -2.25 -11.14
C VAL A 129 18.07 -1.62 -12.31
N ILE A 130 19.36 -1.93 -12.44
CA ILE A 130 20.28 -1.41 -13.47
C ILE A 130 20.88 -2.54 -14.31
#